data_AF-A0A7Z2GMG7-F1
#
_entry.id   AF-A0A7Z2GMG7-F1
#
_cell.length_a   1.000
_cell.length_b   1.000
_cell.length_c   1.000
_cell.angle_alpha   90.00
_cell.angle_beta   90.00
_cell.angle_gamma   90.00
#
_symmetry.space_group_name_H-M   'P 1'
#
loop_
_entity.id
_entity.type
_entity.pdbx_description
1 polymer ?
#
loop_
_entity_poly.entity_id
_entity_poly.type
_entity_poly.pdbx_seq_one_letter_code
_entity_poly.pdbx_strand_id
1 'polypeptide(L)'
;MRRSDRLFQIIQILRRSTRPLTAQRLAQELEVSVRTVYRDIADLMGQRVPIRGEAGTGYVLERHYDMPPLMLTADELEAAVLGAQWVAQRGDPVLARAAQDLIAKIAASVPERLRPFIAEPASGPMTPLANSVDTLDVARLREWIRAGRKLRIRYRDERGRISERTVWPLLIGYADALRVVAAWCEWRQAFRHFRTDRVVAVDYLDERHGERRSVLVARWKRHMKATRGVELAE
;
A
#
# COMPACT_ATOMS: atom_id res chain seq x y z
N MET A 1 28.05 12.02 6.37
CA MET A 1 26.97 12.39 5.43
C MET A 1 27.21 13.78 4.84
N ARG A 2 27.08 13.97 3.52
CA ARG A 2 27.20 15.30 2.88
C ARG A 2 26.02 16.19 3.30
N ARG A 3 26.20 17.50 3.32
CA ARG A 3 25.16 18.45 3.78
C ARG A 3 23.90 18.36 2.92
N SER A 4 24.04 18.32 1.60
CA SER A 4 22.93 18.18 0.64
C SER A 4 22.06 16.96 0.95
N ASP A 5 22.69 15.82 1.21
CA ASP A 5 22.02 14.55 1.47
C ASP A 5 21.24 14.64 2.79
N ARG A 6 21.82 15.30 3.80
CA ARG A 6 21.17 15.52 5.08
C ARG A 6 19.95 16.45 4.99
N LEU A 7 20.06 17.55 4.23
CA LEU A 7 18.93 18.46 3.98
C LEU A 7 17.77 17.74 3.29
N PHE A 8 18.10 16.89 2.30
CA PHE A 8 17.11 16.05 1.63
C PHE A 8 16.44 15.05 2.58
N GLN A 9 17.23 14.35 3.40
CA GLN A 9 16.70 13.39 4.38
C GLN A 9 15.76 14.07 5.39
N ILE A 10 16.04 15.29 5.85
CA ILE A 10 15.13 16.07 6.70
C ILE A 10 13.77 16.27 6.02
N ILE A 11 13.75 16.65 4.73
CA ILE A 11 12.50 16.81 3.98
C ILE A 11 11.73 15.48 3.90
N GLN A 12 12.41 14.37 3.63
CA GLN A 12 11.75 13.05 3.52
C GLN A 12 11.15 12.59 4.85
N ILE A 13 11.89 12.77 5.95
CA ILE A 13 11.41 12.42 7.29
C ILE A 13 10.18 13.26 7.67
N LEU A 14 10.19 14.56 7.36
CA LEU A 14 9.04 15.44 7.59
C LEU A 14 7.85 15.09 6.68
N ARG A 15 8.10 14.70 5.43
CA ARG A 15 7.06 14.37 4.44
C ARG A 15 6.28 13.11 4.79
N ARG A 16 6.96 12.06 5.25
CA ARG A 16 6.31 10.79 5.61
C ARG A 16 5.56 10.85 6.95
N SER A 17 5.82 11.86 7.77
CA SER A 17 5.15 12.04 9.07
C SER A 17 3.87 12.84 8.94
N THR A 18 2.75 12.29 9.42
CA THR A 18 1.47 13.03 9.51
C THR A 18 1.37 13.89 10.77
N ARG A 19 2.37 13.85 11.66
CA ARG A 19 2.43 14.59 12.94
C ARG A 19 3.73 15.42 13.02
N PRO A 20 3.75 16.51 13.80
CA PRO A 20 4.98 17.27 14.04
C PRO A 20 6.10 16.39 14.62
N LEU A 21 7.32 16.55 14.11
CA LEU A 21 8.51 15.84 14.57
C LEU A 21 9.47 16.78 15.30
N THR A 22 9.91 16.38 16.50
CA THR A 22 10.86 17.19 17.27
C THR A 22 12.27 17.14 16.66
N ALA A 23 13.09 18.15 16.95
CA ALA A 23 14.49 18.17 16.54
C ALA A 23 15.26 16.96 17.09
N GLN A 24 14.91 16.46 18.27
CA GLN A 24 15.49 15.27 18.88
C GLN A 24 15.20 14.00 18.08
N ARG A 25 13.96 13.84 17.58
CA ARG A 25 13.57 12.71 16.72
C ARG A 25 14.34 12.74 15.41
N LEU A 26 14.40 13.91 14.77
CA LEU A 26 15.15 14.11 13.53
C LEU A 26 16.64 13.84 13.73
N ALA A 27 17.22 14.31 14.84
CA ALA A 27 18.63 14.12 15.18
C ALA A 27 18.98 12.65 15.40
N GLN A 28 18.12 11.92 16.12
CA GLN A 28 18.28 10.49 16.36
C GLN A 28 18.26 9.69 15.06
N GLU A 29 17.33 10.01 14.16
CA GLU A 29 17.20 9.28 12.90
C GLU A 29 18.32 9.60 11.90
N LEU A 30 18.77 10.86 11.87
CA LEU A 30 19.85 11.30 10.98
C LEU A 30 21.25 11.04 11.54
N GLU A 31 21.35 10.52 12.77
CA GLU A 31 22.59 10.31 13.53
C GLU A 31 23.45 11.58 13.60
N VAL A 32 22.81 12.73 13.86
CA VAL A 32 23.47 14.04 14.01
C VAL A 32 23.06 14.74 15.29
N SER A 33 23.77 15.81 15.64
CA SER A 33 23.38 16.63 16.79
C SER A 33 22.07 17.39 16.54
N VAL A 34 21.30 17.65 17.61
CA VAL A 34 20.10 18.51 17.56
C VAL A 34 20.44 19.91 17.05
N ARG A 35 21.63 20.43 17.37
CA ARG A 35 22.13 21.71 16.85
C ARG A 35 22.28 21.70 15.32
N THR A 36 22.71 20.57 14.76
CA THR A 36 22.80 20.37 13.30
C THR A 36 21.42 20.42 12.67
N VAL A 37 20.43 19.73 13.26
CA VAL A 37 19.04 19.75 12.78
C VAL A 37 18.45 21.16 12.80
N TYR A 38 18.63 21.92 13.87
CA TYR A 38 18.14 23.30 13.94
C TYR A 38 18.73 24.18 12.83
N ARG A 39 20.04 24.05 12.58
CA ARG A 39 20.72 24.79 11.50
C ARG A 39 20.17 24.40 10.13
N ASP A 40 20.06 23.11 9.87
CA ASP A 40 19.59 22.59 8.60
C ASP A 40 18.12 22.95 8.33
N ILE A 41 17.25 22.92 9.35
CA ILE A 41 15.86 23.39 9.21
C ILE A 41 15.80 24.88 8.93
N ALA A 42 16.60 25.69 9.63
CA ALA A 42 16.69 27.12 9.34
C ALA A 42 17.17 27.38 7.90
N ASP A 43 18.14 26.60 7.41
CA ASP A 43 18.61 26.68 6.02
C ASP A 43 17.49 26.32 5.02
N LEU A 44 16.73 25.24 5.29
CA LEU A 44 15.60 24.81 4.46
C LEU A 44 14.49 25.86 4.43
N MET A 45 14.14 26.44 5.58
CA MET A 45 13.17 27.53 5.66
C MET A 45 13.67 28.78 4.91
N GLY A 46 14.97 29.09 5.00
CA GLY A 46 15.61 30.16 4.23
C GLY A 46 15.56 29.92 2.72
N GLN A 47 15.55 28.66 2.29
CA GLN A 47 15.36 28.25 0.89
C GLN A 47 13.88 28.17 0.47
N ARG A 48 12.95 28.69 1.30
CA ARG A 48 11.50 28.69 1.07
C ARG A 48 10.85 27.30 1.05
N VAL A 49 11.49 26.30 1.67
CA VAL A 49 10.81 25.03 1.96
C VAL A 49 9.75 25.31 3.05
N PRO A 50 8.46 24.98 2.84
CA PRO A 50 7.36 25.34 3.73
C PRO A 50 7.30 24.38 4.91
N ILE A 51 8.29 24.49 5.79
CA ILE A 51 8.35 23.81 7.07
C ILE A 51 7.69 24.73 8.10
N ARG A 52 6.62 24.26 8.74
CA ARG A 52 6.02 24.91 9.91
C ARG A 52 6.52 24.28 11.19
N GLY A 53 6.65 25.09 12.22
CA GLY A 53 7.03 24.63 13.55
C GLY A 53 8.18 25.42 14.14
N GLU A 54 8.41 25.20 15.41
CA GLU A 54 9.44 25.88 16.19
C GLU A 54 10.05 24.92 17.22
N ALA A 55 11.15 25.36 17.82
CA ALA A 55 11.82 24.60 18.87
C ALA A 55 10.84 24.28 20.02
N GLY A 56 10.77 23.01 20.42
CA GLY A 56 9.87 22.54 21.47
C GLY A 56 8.51 22.05 20.99
N THR A 57 7.96 22.61 19.91
CA THR A 57 6.65 22.19 19.33
C THR A 57 6.83 21.14 18.22
N GLY A 58 7.99 21.12 17.57
CA GLY A 58 8.31 20.21 16.47
C GLY A 58 7.93 20.76 15.10
N TYR A 59 8.35 20.07 14.05
CA TYR A 59 8.32 20.53 12.67
C TYR A 59 7.42 19.66 11.79
N VAL A 60 6.74 20.28 10.84
CA VAL A 60 5.88 19.63 9.86
C VAL A 60 6.07 20.29 8.50
N LEU A 61 6.08 19.48 7.43
CA LEU A 61 6.07 20.00 6.07
C LEU A 61 4.63 20.31 5.64
N GLU A 62 4.38 21.48 5.06
CA GLU A 62 3.03 21.81 4.56
C GLU A 62 2.58 20.86 3.46
N ARG A 63 1.29 20.45 3.50
CA ARG A 63 0.71 19.42 2.61
C ARG A 63 0.69 19.79 1.13
N HIS A 64 0.81 21.07 0.80
CA HIS A 64 0.73 21.59 -0.58
C HIS A 64 2.10 22.06 -1.10
N TYR A 65 3.20 21.57 -0.50
CA TYR A 65 4.52 21.80 -1.07
C TYR A 65 4.70 20.99 -2.36
N ASP A 66 4.38 21.63 -3.48
CA ASP A 66 4.74 21.16 -4.81
C ASP A 66 6.26 21.23 -4.95
N MET A 67 6.90 20.06 -4.87
CA MET A 67 8.30 19.86 -5.19
C MET A 67 8.39 19.25 -6.61
N PRO A 68 9.51 19.47 -7.35
CA PRO A 68 9.75 18.94 -8.70
C PRO A 68 9.66 17.39 -8.76
N PRO A 69 9.69 16.76 -9.96
CA PRO A 69 9.28 15.37 -10.15
C PRO A 69 9.94 14.42 -9.14
N LEU A 70 9.14 13.49 -8.62
CA LEU A 70 9.49 12.42 -7.68
C LEU A 70 11.01 12.19 -7.56
N MET A 71 11.60 12.78 -6.52
CA MET A 71 13.01 12.61 -6.20
C MET A 71 13.21 11.23 -5.57
N LEU A 72 13.19 10.19 -6.40
CA LEU A 72 13.47 8.81 -6.01
C LEU A 72 14.98 8.56 -6.03
N THR A 73 15.48 7.87 -5.02
CA THR A 73 16.80 7.22 -5.11
C THR A 73 16.75 6.08 -6.12
N ALA A 74 17.91 5.55 -6.51
CA ALA A 74 17.98 4.38 -7.38
C ALA A 74 17.23 3.18 -6.76
N ASP A 75 17.45 2.91 -5.47
CA ASP A 75 16.81 1.81 -4.75
C ASP A 75 15.30 1.99 -4.61
N GLU A 76 14.83 3.22 -4.35
CA GLU A 76 13.39 3.52 -4.27
C GLU A 76 12.71 3.37 -5.64
N LEU A 77 13.40 3.78 -6.70
CA LEU A 77 12.93 3.61 -8.06
C LEU A 77 12.85 2.12 -8.43
N GLU A 78 13.88 1.35 -8.13
CA GLU A 78 13.90 -0.10 -8.37
C GLU A 78 12.80 -0.80 -7.58
N ALA A 79 12.61 -0.47 -6.30
CA ALA A 79 11.53 -1.01 -5.49
C ALA A 79 10.13 -0.69 -6.07
N ALA A 80 9.92 0.56 -6.51
CA ALA A 80 8.66 0.98 -7.10
C ALA A 80 8.37 0.28 -8.43
N VAL A 81 9.37 0.18 -9.31
CA VAL A 81 9.25 -0.50 -10.61
C VAL A 81 9.03 -1.99 -10.42
N LEU A 82 9.80 -2.65 -9.54
CA LEU A 82 9.65 -4.07 -9.23
C LEU A 82 8.24 -4.37 -8.69
N GLY A 83 7.75 -3.57 -7.75
CA GLY A 83 6.40 -3.71 -7.21
C GLY A 83 5.31 -3.50 -8.26
N ALA A 84 5.46 -2.48 -9.11
CA ALA A 84 4.52 -2.21 -10.20
C ALA A 84 4.53 -3.36 -11.23
N GLN A 85 5.70 -3.88 -11.61
CA GLN A 85 5.80 -5.04 -12.51
C GLN A 85 5.14 -6.28 -11.89
N TRP A 86 5.29 -6.50 -10.58
CA TRP A 86 4.66 -7.62 -9.89
C TRP A 86 3.13 -7.52 -9.98
N VAL A 87 2.58 -6.33 -9.77
CA VAL A 87 1.15 -6.04 -9.95
C VAL A 87 0.73 -6.15 -11.42
N ALA A 88 1.56 -5.73 -12.37
CA ALA A 88 1.28 -5.84 -13.80
C ALA A 88 1.06 -7.30 -14.24
N GLN A 89 1.77 -8.24 -13.61
CA GLN A 89 1.66 -9.67 -13.93
C GLN A 89 0.54 -10.39 -13.16
N ARG A 90 0.22 -9.97 -11.92
CA ARG A 90 -0.67 -10.73 -11.01
C ARG A 90 -1.98 -10.02 -10.67
N GLY A 91 -2.07 -8.73 -10.94
CA GLY A 91 -3.29 -7.94 -10.77
C GLY A 91 -4.41 -8.39 -11.71
N ASP A 92 -5.62 -7.95 -11.44
CA ASP A 92 -6.68 -7.95 -12.44
C ASP A 92 -6.36 -6.95 -13.57
N PRO A 93 -7.05 -7.01 -14.72
CA PRO A 93 -6.75 -6.15 -15.87
C PRO A 93 -6.67 -4.65 -15.54
N VAL A 94 -7.48 -4.15 -14.62
CA VAL A 94 -7.48 -2.73 -14.23
C VAL A 94 -6.19 -2.36 -13.48
N LEU A 95 -5.78 -3.16 -12.48
CA LEU A 95 -4.51 -2.90 -11.78
C LEU A 95 -3.31 -3.17 -12.67
N ALA A 96 -3.38 -4.17 -13.54
CA ALA A 96 -2.29 -4.49 -14.45
C ALA A 96 -1.99 -3.30 -15.36
N ARG A 97 -3.05 -2.70 -15.94
CA ARG A 97 -2.92 -1.50 -16.76
C ARG A 97 -2.44 -0.30 -15.95
N ALA A 98 -3.03 -0.05 -14.77
CA ALA A 98 -2.63 1.04 -13.91
C ALA A 98 -1.14 0.96 -13.49
N ALA A 99 -0.62 -0.25 -13.30
CA ALA A 99 0.79 -0.47 -12.99
C ALA A 99 1.71 -0.16 -14.18
N GLN A 100 1.33 -0.55 -15.40
CA GLN A 100 2.07 -0.18 -16.62
C GLN A 100 2.07 1.35 -16.81
N ASP A 101 0.93 2.00 -16.64
CA ASP A 101 0.82 3.46 -16.73
C ASP A 101 1.63 4.16 -15.64
N LEU A 102 1.72 3.59 -14.43
CA LEU A 102 2.56 4.10 -13.35
C LEU A 102 4.05 4.04 -13.73
N ILE A 103 4.53 2.91 -14.26
CA ILE A 103 5.92 2.76 -14.72
C ILE A 103 6.23 3.80 -15.81
N ALA A 104 5.34 3.98 -16.78
CA ALA A 104 5.51 4.97 -17.85
C ALA A 104 5.59 6.41 -17.30
N LYS A 105 4.74 6.77 -16.32
CA LYS A 105 4.78 8.08 -15.66
C LYS A 105 6.06 8.30 -14.86
N ILE A 106 6.53 7.27 -14.16
CA ILE A 106 7.82 7.32 -13.45
C ILE A 106 8.95 7.54 -14.45
N ALA A 107 9.01 6.77 -15.54
CA ALA A 107 10.03 6.90 -16.58
C ALA A 107 10.06 8.29 -17.23
N ALA A 108 8.90 8.92 -17.43
CA ALA A 108 8.79 10.27 -17.96
C ALA A 108 9.23 11.36 -16.96
N SER A 109 9.18 11.06 -15.66
CA SER A 109 9.42 12.04 -14.59
C SER A 109 10.85 11.99 -14.03
N VAL A 110 11.54 10.85 -14.15
CA VAL A 110 12.89 10.69 -13.59
C VAL A 110 13.98 11.33 -14.46
N PRO A 111 15.06 11.84 -13.86
CA PRO A 111 16.24 12.30 -14.59
C PRO A 111 16.83 11.21 -15.48
N GLU A 112 17.47 11.61 -16.60
CA GLU A 112 18.01 10.68 -17.60
C GLU A 112 18.97 9.63 -17.03
N ARG A 113 19.81 10.01 -16.05
CA ARG A 113 20.72 9.10 -15.33
C ARG A 113 20.03 7.93 -14.62
N LEU A 114 18.74 8.05 -14.30
CA LEU A 114 17.95 7.03 -13.60
C LEU A 114 17.10 6.16 -14.53
N ARG A 115 16.99 6.50 -15.83
CA ARG A 115 16.24 5.70 -16.80
C ARG A 115 16.73 4.27 -16.95
N PRO A 116 18.05 3.95 -16.87
CA PRO A 116 18.52 2.57 -16.95
C PRO A 116 17.90 1.64 -15.91
N PHE A 117 17.64 2.12 -14.69
CA PHE A 117 17.00 1.34 -13.62
C PHE A 117 15.54 0.93 -13.94
N ILE A 118 14.94 1.51 -14.98
CA ILE A 118 13.60 1.18 -15.45
C ILE A 118 13.66 0.35 -16.73
N ALA A 119 14.54 0.72 -17.67
CA ALA A 119 14.65 0.07 -18.97
C ALA A 119 15.36 -1.29 -18.89
N GLU A 120 16.36 -1.41 -18.03
CA GLU A 120 17.19 -2.59 -17.81
C GLU A 120 17.27 -2.89 -16.30
N PRO A 121 16.14 -3.22 -15.67
CA PRO A 121 16.13 -3.43 -14.22
C PRO A 121 16.93 -4.69 -13.87
N ALA A 122 17.76 -4.60 -12.82
CA ALA A 122 18.51 -5.74 -12.29
C ALA A 122 17.61 -6.78 -11.60
N SER A 123 16.39 -6.35 -11.22
CA SER A 123 15.39 -7.15 -10.54
C SER A 123 14.09 -7.20 -11.34
N GLY A 124 13.44 -8.36 -11.37
CA GLY A 124 12.15 -8.51 -12.03
C GLY A 124 11.31 -9.60 -11.37
N PRO A 125 9.97 -9.49 -11.40
CA PRO A 125 9.11 -10.54 -10.88
C PRO A 125 9.14 -11.74 -11.83
N MET A 126 9.27 -12.93 -11.24
CA MET A 126 9.12 -14.18 -11.97
C MET A 126 7.71 -14.29 -12.56
N THR A 127 7.63 -14.68 -13.84
CA THR A 127 6.36 -14.95 -14.52
C THR A 127 5.59 -16.02 -13.74
N PRO A 128 4.31 -15.79 -13.40
CA PRO A 128 3.49 -16.80 -12.73
C PRO A 128 3.41 -18.09 -13.55
N LEU A 129 3.61 -19.25 -12.91
CA LEU A 129 3.48 -20.58 -13.53
C LEU A 129 2.03 -20.92 -13.91
N ALA A 130 1.06 -20.24 -13.31
CA ALA A 130 -0.36 -20.43 -13.61
C ALA A 130 -1.14 -19.13 -13.37
N ASN A 131 -1.98 -18.77 -14.35
CA ASN A 131 -2.97 -17.72 -14.18
C ASN A 131 -4.28 -18.38 -13.73
N SER A 132 -4.72 -18.10 -12.50
CA SER A 132 -6.08 -18.46 -12.09
C SER A 132 -7.07 -17.56 -12.82
N VAL A 133 -7.92 -18.16 -13.66
CA VAL A 133 -9.08 -17.47 -14.24
C VAL A 133 -10.10 -17.33 -13.12
N ASP A 134 -10.27 -16.12 -12.62
CA ASP A 134 -11.28 -15.83 -11.61
C ASP A 134 -12.64 -15.58 -12.28
N THR A 135 -13.69 -16.25 -11.80
CA THR A 135 -15.09 -15.91 -12.12
C THR A 135 -15.49 -14.57 -11.51
N LEU A 136 -14.75 -14.13 -10.49
CA LEU A 136 -15.02 -12.91 -9.74
C LEU A 136 -14.49 -11.69 -10.48
N ASP A 137 -15.32 -10.67 -10.67
CA ASP A 137 -14.83 -9.34 -11.04
C ASP A 137 -14.10 -8.71 -9.83
N VAL A 138 -12.78 -8.85 -9.84
CA VAL A 138 -11.89 -8.38 -8.78
C VAL A 138 -11.87 -6.84 -8.70
N ALA A 139 -12.05 -6.13 -9.83
CA ALA A 139 -12.13 -4.68 -9.83
C ALA A 139 -13.38 -4.20 -9.07
N ARG A 140 -14.53 -4.79 -9.41
CA ARG A 140 -15.80 -4.53 -8.73
C ARG A 140 -15.78 -4.96 -7.26
N LEU A 141 -15.12 -6.07 -6.93
CA LEU A 141 -14.89 -6.47 -5.54
C LEU A 141 -14.19 -5.37 -4.72
N ARG A 142 -13.12 -4.76 -5.27
CA ARG A 142 -12.42 -3.68 -4.58
C ARG A 142 -13.32 -2.47 -4.34
N GLU A 143 -14.21 -2.16 -5.27
CA GLU A 143 -15.21 -1.10 -5.09
C GLU A 143 -16.18 -1.43 -3.95
N TRP A 144 -16.68 -2.67 -3.89
CA TRP A 144 -17.57 -3.13 -2.82
C TRP A 144 -16.91 -3.11 -1.45
N ILE A 145 -15.63 -3.50 -1.38
CA ILE A 145 -14.81 -3.40 -0.16
C ILE A 145 -14.71 -1.93 0.29
N ARG A 146 -14.40 -1.00 -0.63
CA ARG A 146 -14.30 0.43 -0.32
C ARG A 146 -15.64 1.01 0.13
N ALA A 147 -16.74 0.55 -0.47
CA ALA A 147 -18.09 0.97 -0.15
C ALA A 147 -18.67 0.33 1.12
N GLY A 148 -18.01 -0.68 1.71
CA GLY A 148 -18.53 -1.40 2.88
C GLY A 148 -19.82 -2.17 2.60
N ARG A 149 -19.92 -2.77 1.41
CA ARG A 149 -21.09 -3.51 0.92
C ARG A 149 -20.89 -5.01 1.01
N LYS A 150 -21.98 -5.75 1.14
CA LYS A 150 -21.99 -7.21 1.28
C LYS A 150 -21.86 -7.90 -0.07
N LEU A 151 -21.40 -9.15 -0.04
CA LEU A 151 -21.41 -10.06 -1.19
C LEU A 151 -22.17 -11.33 -0.81
N ARG A 152 -22.93 -11.88 -1.75
CA ARG A 152 -23.40 -13.26 -1.65
C ARG A 152 -22.58 -14.11 -2.58
N ILE A 153 -21.87 -15.10 -2.04
CA ILE A 153 -20.99 -15.97 -2.81
C ILE A 153 -21.51 -17.39 -2.81
N ARG A 154 -21.50 -18.04 -3.97
CA ARG A 154 -21.63 -19.48 -4.11
C ARG A 154 -20.22 -20.06 -4.16
N TYR A 155 -19.80 -20.69 -3.06
CA TYR A 155 -18.42 -21.08 -2.83
C TYR A 155 -18.25 -22.60 -2.78
N ARG A 156 -17.26 -23.12 -3.51
CA ARG A 156 -16.88 -24.54 -3.49
C ARG A 156 -15.76 -24.76 -2.47
N ASP A 157 -15.99 -25.58 -1.46
CA ASP A 157 -14.96 -25.96 -0.50
C ASP A 157 -13.94 -26.96 -1.07
N GLU A 158 -12.93 -27.32 -0.28
CA GLU A 158 -11.87 -28.27 -0.67
C GLU A 158 -12.39 -29.68 -0.94
N ARG A 159 -13.57 -30.02 -0.40
CA ARG A 159 -14.24 -31.30 -0.58
C ARG A 159 -15.25 -31.25 -1.74
N GLY A 160 -15.24 -30.17 -2.53
CA GLY A 160 -16.14 -29.97 -3.66
C GLY A 160 -17.56 -29.55 -3.28
N ARG A 161 -17.86 -29.35 -2.00
CA ARG A 161 -19.22 -28.98 -1.55
C ARG A 161 -19.49 -27.52 -1.83
N ILE A 162 -20.62 -27.26 -2.46
CA ILE A 162 -21.07 -25.91 -2.77
C ILE A 162 -21.91 -25.39 -1.60
N SER A 163 -21.64 -24.16 -1.17
CA SER A 163 -22.43 -23.47 -0.16
C SER A 163 -22.64 -22.02 -0.57
N GLU A 164 -23.81 -21.47 -0.26
CA GLU A 164 -24.10 -20.05 -0.44
C GLU A 164 -23.86 -19.30 0.87
N ARG A 165 -23.20 -18.14 0.79
CA ARG A 165 -22.78 -17.38 1.97
C ARG A 165 -22.87 -15.89 1.72
N THR A 166 -23.51 -15.17 2.61
CA THR A 166 -23.37 -13.72 2.70
C THR A 166 -22.09 -13.39 3.49
N VAL A 167 -21.24 -12.57 2.90
CA VAL A 167 -19.95 -12.20 3.47
C VAL A 167 -19.72 -10.70 3.37
N TRP A 168 -19.00 -10.15 4.36
CA TRP A 168 -18.58 -8.75 4.37
C TRP A 168 -17.11 -8.73 3.97
N PRO A 169 -16.76 -8.32 2.74
CA PRO A 169 -15.38 -8.36 2.28
C PRO A 169 -14.55 -7.24 2.91
N LEU A 170 -13.35 -7.58 3.41
CA LEU A 170 -12.44 -6.63 4.09
C LEU A 170 -11.30 -6.16 3.18
N LEU A 171 -10.67 -7.13 2.52
CA LEU A 171 -9.54 -6.94 1.61
C LEU A 171 -9.43 -8.15 0.68
N ILE A 172 -8.72 -7.94 -0.42
CA ILE A 172 -8.22 -9.00 -1.27
C ILE A 172 -6.68 -9.03 -1.15
N GLY A 173 -6.14 -10.20 -0.85
CA GLY A 173 -4.71 -10.48 -0.91
C GLY A 173 -4.34 -11.11 -2.24
N TYR A 174 -3.19 -10.73 -2.76
CA TYR A 174 -2.60 -11.32 -3.97
C TYR A 174 -1.39 -12.16 -3.51
N ALA A 175 -1.39 -13.44 -3.85
CA ALA A 175 -0.23 -14.31 -3.76
C ALA A 175 0.18 -14.72 -5.18
N ASP A 176 1.31 -15.44 -5.32
CA ASP A 176 1.89 -15.74 -6.64
C ASP A 176 0.94 -16.45 -7.61
N ALA A 177 0.15 -17.40 -7.12
CA ALA A 177 -0.74 -18.21 -7.97
C ALA A 177 -2.23 -18.07 -7.62
N LEU A 178 -2.55 -17.36 -6.54
CA LEU A 178 -3.91 -17.31 -6.02
C LEU A 178 -4.24 -15.98 -5.37
N ARG A 179 -5.52 -15.60 -5.43
CA ARG A 179 -6.05 -14.44 -4.74
C ARG A 179 -7.04 -14.88 -3.67
N VAL A 180 -7.01 -14.17 -2.56
CA VAL A 180 -7.79 -14.54 -1.37
C VAL A 180 -8.56 -13.33 -0.87
N VAL A 181 -9.86 -13.48 -0.74
CA VAL A 181 -10.72 -12.49 -0.10
C VAL A 181 -10.80 -12.83 1.39
N ALA A 182 -10.33 -11.91 2.23
CA ALA A 182 -10.62 -11.97 3.66
C ALA A 182 -11.99 -11.33 3.90
N ALA A 183 -12.89 -12.05 4.57
CA ALA A 183 -14.25 -11.58 4.80
C ALA A 183 -14.82 -12.08 6.15
N TRP A 184 -15.75 -11.31 6.73
CA TRP A 184 -16.61 -11.79 7.80
C TRP A 184 -17.75 -12.61 7.19
N CYS A 185 -17.97 -13.84 7.63
CA CYS A 185 -19.04 -14.71 7.13
C CYS A 185 -20.22 -14.70 8.12
N GLU A 186 -21.39 -14.23 7.68
CA GLU A 186 -22.58 -14.15 8.53
C GLU A 186 -23.04 -15.54 9.00
N TRP A 187 -23.02 -16.53 8.12
CA TRP A 187 -23.46 -17.88 8.49
C TRP A 187 -22.57 -18.54 9.56
N ARG A 188 -21.27 -18.23 9.56
CA ARG A 188 -20.31 -18.78 10.54
C ARG A 188 -20.02 -17.85 11.71
N GLN A 189 -20.51 -16.62 11.68
CA GLN A 189 -20.20 -15.57 12.65
C GLN A 189 -18.69 -15.48 12.94
N ALA A 190 -17.87 -15.55 11.89
CA ALA A 190 -16.42 -15.61 12.00
C ALA A 190 -15.72 -15.08 10.75
N PHE A 191 -14.48 -14.63 10.92
CA PHE A 191 -13.62 -14.28 9.78
C PHE A 191 -13.16 -15.53 9.03
N ARG A 192 -13.20 -15.45 7.70
CA ARG A 192 -12.79 -16.52 6.79
C ARG A 192 -12.06 -15.94 5.58
N HIS A 193 -11.30 -16.83 4.95
CA HIS A 193 -10.58 -16.56 3.71
C HIS A 193 -11.21 -17.39 2.60
N PHE A 194 -11.55 -16.73 1.52
CA PHE A 194 -12.17 -17.35 0.34
C PHE A 194 -11.22 -17.18 -0.83
N ARG A 195 -10.79 -18.28 -1.45
CA ARG A 195 -10.01 -18.19 -2.68
C ARG A 195 -10.93 -17.79 -3.82
N THR A 196 -10.51 -16.83 -4.64
CA THR A 196 -11.33 -16.31 -5.74
C THR A 196 -11.61 -17.36 -6.80
N ASP A 197 -10.65 -18.24 -7.07
CA ASP A 197 -10.74 -19.37 -8.02
C ASP A 197 -11.78 -20.44 -7.61
N ARG A 198 -12.20 -20.46 -6.34
CA ARG A 198 -13.24 -21.36 -5.81
C ARG A 198 -14.63 -20.72 -5.72
N VAL A 199 -14.76 -19.46 -6.13
CA VAL A 199 -16.05 -18.78 -6.24
C VAL A 199 -16.72 -19.20 -7.54
N VAL A 200 -17.85 -19.91 -7.41
CA VAL A 200 -18.64 -20.39 -8.55
C VAL A 200 -19.54 -19.29 -9.10
N ALA A 201 -20.11 -18.47 -8.21
CA ALA A 201 -20.92 -17.31 -8.56
C ALA A 201 -20.85 -16.27 -7.45
N VAL A 202 -21.08 -14.99 -7.80
CA VAL A 202 -21.12 -13.88 -6.86
C VAL A 202 -22.26 -12.93 -7.21
N ASP A 203 -23.03 -12.54 -6.20
CA ASP A 203 -23.96 -11.42 -6.27
C ASP A 203 -23.40 -10.24 -5.45
N TYR A 204 -23.26 -9.10 -6.11
CA TYR A 204 -22.82 -7.85 -5.50
C TYR A 204 -24.03 -7.14 -4.89
N LEU A 205 -24.21 -7.25 -3.59
CA LEU A 205 -25.38 -6.71 -2.88
C LEU A 205 -25.19 -5.21 -2.62
N ASP A 206 -26.22 -4.39 -2.80
CA ASP A 206 -26.17 -2.96 -2.43
C ASP A 206 -26.25 -2.73 -0.92
N GLU A 207 -26.60 -3.78 -0.16
CA GLU A 207 -26.68 -3.76 1.29
C GLU A 207 -25.30 -3.48 1.91
N ARG A 208 -25.24 -2.50 2.83
CA ARG A 208 -24.04 -2.20 3.63
C ARG A 208 -24.00 -3.06 4.88
N HIS A 209 -22.80 -3.43 5.32
CA HIS A 209 -22.63 -4.18 6.56
C HIS A 209 -22.56 -3.31 7.83
N GLY A 210 -22.72 -1.99 7.72
CA GLY A 210 -22.86 -1.06 8.85
C GLY A 210 -21.58 -0.75 9.65
N GLU A 211 -20.56 -1.62 9.60
CA GLU A 211 -19.29 -1.39 10.30
C GLU A 211 -18.29 -0.51 9.51
N ARG A 212 -17.55 0.35 10.22
CA ARG A 212 -16.42 1.07 9.62
C ARG A 212 -15.32 0.08 9.22
N ARG A 213 -14.76 0.24 8.02
CA ARG A 213 -13.70 -0.65 7.50
C ARG A 213 -12.50 -0.78 8.45
N SER A 214 -12.05 0.32 9.07
CA SER A 214 -10.92 0.29 10.00
C SER A 214 -11.18 -0.60 11.23
N VAL A 215 -12.40 -0.57 11.76
CA VAL A 215 -12.82 -1.41 12.90
C VAL A 215 -12.86 -2.88 12.49
N LEU A 216 -13.43 -3.17 11.32
CA LEU A 216 -13.54 -4.54 10.80
C LEU A 216 -12.16 -5.15 10.52
N VAL A 217 -11.24 -4.37 9.92
CA VAL A 217 -9.83 -4.77 9.71
C VAL A 217 -9.09 -4.99 11.03
N ALA A 218 -9.26 -4.12 12.02
CA ALA A 218 -8.64 -4.30 13.34
C ALA A 218 -9.13 -5.58 14.04
N ARG A 219 -10.44 -5.88 13.97
CA ARG A 219 -11.01 -7.14 14.48
C ARG A 219 -10.43 -8.35 13.77
N TRP A 220 -10.27 -8.29 12.45
CA TRP A 220 -9.66 -9.36 11.67
C TRP A 220 -8.18 -9.56 12.03
N LYS A 221 -7.37 -8.49 12.15
CA LYS A 221 -5.97 -8.58 12.57
C LYS A 221 -5.85 -9.27 13.95
N ARG A 222 -6.68 -8.88 14.93
CA ARG A 222 -6.73 -9.54 16.24
C ARG A 222 -7.10 -11.02 16.14
N HIS A 223 -8.10 -11.35 15.32
CA HIS A 223 -8.49 -12.74 15.10
C HIS A 223 -7.38 -13.55 14.43
N MET A 224 -6.65 -12.99 13.46
CA MET A 224 -5.50 -13.65 12.84
C MET A 224 -4.38 -13.91 13.83
N LYS A 225 -4.04 -12.93 14.67
CA LYS A 225 -3.04 -13.10 15.74
C LYS A 225 -3.44 -14.21 16.70
N ALA A 226 -4.70 -14.24 17.14
CA ALA A 226 -5.18 -15.26 18.08
C ALA A 226 -5.26 -16.68 17.48
N THR A 227 -5.64 -16.80 16.20
CA THR A 227 -5.94 -18.11 15.60
C THR A 227 -4.75 -18.72 14.86
N ARG A 228 -3.82 -17.89 14.36
CA ARG A 228 -2.70 -18.34 13.52
C ARG A 228 -1.32 -17.88 14.02
N GLY A 229 -1.25 -17.06 15.08
CA GLY A 229 0.02 -16.49 15.56
C GLY A 229 0.68 -15.53 14.57
N VAL A 230 0.00 -15.14 13.49
CA VAL A 230 0.56 -14.26 12.46
C VAL A 230 0.31 -12.81 12.86
N GLU A 231 1.39 -12.06 13.05
CA GLU A 231 1.34 -10.61 13.14
C GLU A 231 1.38 -10.02 11.73
N LEU A 232 0.25 -9.44 11.30
CA LEU A 232 0.16 -8.75 10.02
C LEU A 232 0.64 -7.32 10.21
N ALA A 233 1.59 -6.87 9.36
CA ALA A 233 2.17 -5.53 9.41
C ALA A 233 1.10 -4.43 9.51
N GLU A 234 1.43 -3.36 10.25
CA GLU A 234 0.51 -2.26 10.59
C GLU A 234 -0.01 -1.49 9.38
#